data_AF-A0A831X050-F1
#
_entry.id   AF-A0A831X050-F1
#
_cell.length_a   1.000
_cell.length_b   1.000
_cell.length_c   1.000
_cell.angle_alpha   90.00
_cell.angle_beta   90.00
_cell.angle_gamma   90.00
#
_symmetry.space_group_name_H-M   'P 1'
#
loop_
_entity.id
_entity.type
_entity.pdbx_description
1 polymer ?
#
loop_
_entity_poly.entity_id
_entity_poly.type
_entity_poly.pdbx_seq_one_letter_code
_entity_poly.pdbx_strand_id
1 'polypeptide(L)'
;MRMKLAAFDIPDDPQQLAEWLEHHLVSLDLGTLVAELSAVHPEATGGVSTLRDLFGPQRLQAVLDQGLTVLQPAELRRLLTRPKLLLELQDLVLFAGGSHWQALSDADARLTPSVLRGEKRLQRFLRSWRPEAGIQPARLGVPWYRQPLFVASATAAAVLLGVLLWQHLVPFGPGGAPRTSVATAAWGWSAPDALPQDLNAPAYLNRLADGANEWFAQRPESAVALADRLSAFRRGCTQLQLAENRPLGDSQRKWLLEKCRLWAAKLDKHLADVEAGRPPLDVRAEADETISRLVAALREEAAKS
;
A
#
# COMPACT_ATOMS: atom_id res chain seq x y z
N MET A 1 -41.19 0.56 6.42
CA MET A 1 -39.93 1.09 7.00
C MET A 1 -39.98 2.61 6.84
N ARG A 2 -39.92 3.37 7.94
CA ARG A 2 -39.75 4.83 7.85
C ARG A 2 -38.31 5.07 7.39
N MET A 3 -38.12 5.70 6.25
CA MET A 3 -36.81 6.20 5.82
C MET A 3 -36.45 7.33 6.80
N LYS A 4 -35.42 7.10 7.63
CA LYS A 4 -34.84 8.16 8.45
C LYS A 4 -33.76 8.82 7.60
N LEU A 5 -33.89 10.13 7.39
CA LEU A 5 -32.91 10.90 6.63
C LEU A 5 -31.72 11.20 7.54
N ALA A 6 -30.53 10.74 7.16
CA ALA A 6 -29.30 10.97 7.92
C ALA A 6 -28.98 12.47 8.05
N ALA A 7 -29.35 13.28 7.05
CA ALA A 7 -29.17 14.73 7.05
C ALA A 7 -30.02 15.44 8.13
N PHE A 8 -31.11 14.83 8.61
CA PHE A 8 -31.92 15.40 9.70
C PHE A 8 -31.30 15.18 11.08
N ASP A 9 -30.28 14.32 11.18
CA ASP A 9 -29.53 14.08 12.41
C ASP A 9 -28.23 14.93 12.46
N ILE A 10 -28.05 15.90 11.55
CA ILE A 10 -26.89 16.80 11.58
C ILE A 10 -26.99 17.68 12.85
N PRO A 11 -25.96 17.68 13.72
CA PRO A 11 -25.96 18.52 14.91
C PRO A 11 -25.96 20.01 14.55
N ASP A 12 -26.80 20.80 15.23
CA ASP A 12 -26.76 22.26 15.14
C ASP A 12 -25.51 22.85 15.83
N ASP A 13 -24.99 22.14 16.85
CA ASP A 13 -23.79 22.52 17.57
C ASP A 13 -22.54 22.23 16.73
N PRO A 14 -21.77 23.27 16.33
CA PRO A 14 -20.56 23.07 15.54
C PRO A 14 -19.46 22.27 16.24
N GLN A 15 -19.48 22.16 17.58
CA GLN A 15 -18.51 21.37 18.33
C GLN A 15 -18.76 19.86 18.18
N GLN A 16 -20.03 19.46 18.05
CA GLN A 16 -20.43 18.06 17.87
C GLN A 16 -20.36 17.60 16.42
N LEU A 17 -20.27 18.55 15.48
CA LEU A 17 -20.29 18.26 14.05
C LEU A 17 -19.09 17.41 13.59
N ALA A 18 -17.90 17.66 14.16
CA ALA A 18 -16.70 16.91 13.84
C ALA A 18 -16.87 15.43 14.21
N GLU A 19 -17.14 15.14 15.49
CA GLU A 19 -17.35 13.79 16.02
C GLU A 19 -18.47 13.05 15.28
N TRP A 20 -19.60 13.72 15.04
CA TRP A 20 -20.70 13.15 14.26
C TRP A 20 -20.26 12.74 12.85
N LEU A 21 -19.51 13.60 12.14
CA LEU A 21 -19.07 13.31 10.78
C LEU A 21 -17.99 12.23 10.76
N GLU A 22 -17.12 12.19 11.75
CA GLU A 22 -16.10 11.14 11.91
C GLU A 22 -16.76 9.76 12.02
N HIS A 23 -17.83 9.64 12.81
CA HIS A 23 -18.60 8.40 12.89
C HIS A 23 -19.18 7.96 11.56
N HIS A 24 -19.71 8.89 10.75
CA HIS A 24 -20.19 8.57 9.41
C HIS A 24 -19.07 8.14 8.48
N LEU A 25 -17.91 8.79 8.54
CA LEU A 25 -16.74 8.47 7.70
C LEU A 25 -16.21 7.05 7.92
N VAL A 26 -16.25 6.53 9.16
CA VAL A 26 -15.85 5.14 9.43
C VAL A 26 -17.00 4.13 9.30
N SER A 27 -18.23 4.60 9.11
CA SER A 27 -19.41 3.74 8.98
C SER A 27 -19.64 3.24 7.55
N LEU A 28 -20.57 2.29 7.41
CA LEU A 28 -21.04 1.81 6.11
C LEU A 28 -22.15 2.69 5.50
N ASP A 29 -22.58 3.74 6.20
CA ASP A 29 -23.78 4.52 5.88
C ASP A 29 -23.47 5.85 5.17
N LEU A 30 -22.18 6.21 4.99
CA LEU A 30 -21.75 7.47 4.39
C LEU A 30 -22.37 7.72 3.01
N GLY A 31 -22.50 6.67 2.18
CA GLY A 31 -23.09 6.77 0.85
C GLY A 31 -24.53 7.30 0.87
N THR A 32 -25.31 6.96 1.90
CA THR A 32 -26.68 7.48 2.10
C THR A 32 -26.64 8.97 2.43
N LEU A 33 -25.77 9.37 3.38
CA LEU A 33 -25.60 10.78 3.75
C LEU A 33 -25.16 11.63 2.55
N VAL A 34 -24.20 11.13 1.75
CA VAL A 34 -23.72 11.82 0.56
C VAL A 34 -24.83 11.99 -0.47
N ALA A 35 -25.67 10.97 -0.69
CA ALA A 35 -26.80 11.05 -1.60
C ALA A 35 -27.83 12.10 -1.15
N GLU A 36 -28.15 12.14 0.14
CA GLU A 36 -29.06 13.13 0.73
C GLU A 36 -28.51 14.56 0.61
N LEU A 37 -27.24 14.77 0.98
CA LEU A 37 -26.61 16.08 0.86
C LEU A 37 -26.48 16.53 -0.59
N SER A 38 -26.23 15.61 -1.52
CA SER A 38 -26.12 15.93 -2.96
C SER A 38 -27.44 16.39 -3.56
N ALA A 39 -28.59 15.96 -3.00
CA ALA A 39 -29.89 16.46 -3.42
C ALA A 39 -30.13 17.92 -3.00
N VAL A 40 -29.51 18.37 -1.91
CA VAL A 40 -29.60 19.75 -1.38
C VAL A 40 -28.53 20.66 -1.96
N HIS A 41 -27.33 20.13 -2.19
CA HIS A 41 -26.16 20.84 -2.67
C HIS A 41 -25.71 20.27 -4.03
N PRO A 42 -26.42 20.58 -5.13
CA PRO A 42 -25.99 20.18 -6.46
C PRO A 42 -24.63 20.81 -6.76
N GLU A 43 -23.68 20.01 -7.26
CA GLU A 43 -22.34 20.50 -7.54
C GLU A 43 -22.35 21.64 -8.55
N ALA A 44 -21.68 22.74 -8.19
CA ALA A 44 -21.40 23.82 -9.14
C ALA A 44 -20.50 23.26 -10.25
N THR A 45 -20.94 23.40 -11.50
CA THR A 45 -20.43 22.72 -12.70
C THR A 45 -19.04 23.20 -13.18
N GLY A 46 -18.21 23.79 -12.30
CA GLY A 46 -17.11 24.66 -12.74
C GLY A 46 -15.83 24.68 -11.90
N GLY A 47 -15.57 23.73 -11.02
CA GLY A 47 -14.29 23.68 -10.33
C GLY A 47 -14.01 22.32 -9.70
N VAL A 48 -12.99 21.62 -10.19
CA VAL A 48 -12.43 20.44 -9.52
C VAL A 48 -11.73 20.94 -8.26
N SER A 49 -12.45 21.03 -7.15
CA SER A 49 -11.87 21.27 -5.83
C SER A 49 -11.52 19.92 -5.23
N THR A 50 -10.24 19.62 -5.01
CA THR A 50 -9.82 18.42 -4.26
C THR A 50 -9.78 18.71 -2.77
N LEU A 51 -9.69 17.68 -1.92
CA LEU A 51 -9.44 17.87 -0.48
C LEU A 51 -8.14 18.64 -0.20
N ARG A 52 -7.13 18.41 -1.04
CA ARG A 52 -5.84 19.12 -0.96
C ARG A 52 -6.00 20.61 -1.25
N ASP A 53 -6.86 21.00 -2.17
CA ASP A 53 -7.14 22.40 -2.46
C ASP A 53 -7.97 23.05 -1.33
N LEU A 54 -8.84 22.27 -0.69
CA LEU A 54 -9.71 22.74 0.38
C LEU A 54 -8.96 23.03 1.68
N PHE A 55 -8.04 22.13 2.07
CA PHE A 55 -7.35 22.18 3.38
C PHE A 55 -5.87 22.50 3.31
N GLY A 56 -5.23 22.26 2.16
CA GLY A 56 -3.78 22.20 2.05
C GLY A 56 -3.18 20.89 2.60
N PRO A 57 -1.95 20.55 2.20
CA PRO A 57 -1.35 19.24 2.49
C PRO A 57 -1.08 19.01 3.98
N GLN A 58 -0.63 20.03 4.71
CA GLN A 58 -0.30 19.91 6.14
C GLN A 58 -1.55 19.66 6.99
N ARG A 59 -2.65 20.35 6.66
CA ARG A 59 -3.91 20.21 7.41
C ARG A 59 -4.62 18.92 7.09
N LEU A 60 -4.58 18.48 5.83
CA LEU A 60 -5.06 17.16 5.45
C LEU A 60 -4.32 16.06 6.22
N GLN A 61 -3.00 16.15 6.36
CA GLN A 61 -2.24 15.21 7.18
C GLN A 61 -2.68 15.24 8.64
N ALA A 62 -2.89 16.43 9.23
CA ALA A 62 -3.41 16.55 10.59
C ALA A 62 -4.79 15.90 10.75
N VAL A 63 -5.67 15.98 9.74
CA VAL A 63 -6.97 15.29 9.73
C VAL A 63 -6.79 13.77 9.74
N LEU A 64 -5.87 13.26 8.94
CA LEU A 64 -5.57 11.82 8.91
C LEU A 64 -4.99 11.32 10.23
N ASP A 65 -4.20 12.14 10.93
CA ASP A 65 -3.57 11.73 12.19
C ASP A 65 -4.48 11.91 13.41
N GLN A 66 -5.28 12.99 13.45
CA GLN A 66 -5.96 13.48 14.67
C GLN A 66 -7.49 13.61 14.53
N GLY A 67 -8.06 13.32 13.36
CA GLY A 67 -9.49 13.48 13.11
C GLY A 67 -9.88 14.88 12.60
N LEU A 68 -11.18 15.10 12.46
CA LEU A 68 -11.80 16.34 12.00
C LEU A 68 -11.82 17.45 13.05
N THR A 69 -11.51 17.16 14.32
CA THR A 69 -11.43 18.15 15.40
C THR A 69 -10.40 19.25 15.13
N VAL A 70 -9.41 19.00 14.27
CA VAL A 70 -8.41 20.00 13.84
C VAL A 70 -8.96 21.03 12.85
N LEU A 71 -10.15 20.78 12.28
CA LEU A 71 -10.79 21.66 11.31
C LEU A 71 -11.64 22.73 12.01
N GLN A 72 -11.67 23.91 11.40
CA GLN A 72 -12.56 24.98 11.82
C GLN A 72 -14.00 24.67 11.41
N PRO A 73 -15.02 25.18 12.13
CA PRO A 73 -16.43 24.95 11.78
C PRO A 73 -16.79 25.35 10.34
N ALA A 74 -16.17 26.40 9.80
CA ALA A 74 -16.35 26.82 8.42
C ALA A 74 -15.78 25.81 7.40
N GLU A 75 -14.71 25.09 7.77
CA GLU A 75 -14.12 24.02 6.95
C GLU A 75 -15.03 22.79 6.91
N LEU A 76 -15.60 22.39 8.06
CA LEU A 76 -16.58 21.30 8.15
C LEU A 76 -17.84 21.59 7.32
N ARG A 77 -18.38 22.82 7.41
CA ARG A 77 -19.52 23.23 6.56
C ARG A 77 -19.17 23.22 5.07
N ARG A 78 -17.92 23.56 4.71
CA ARG A 78 -17.45 23.49 3.32
C ARG A 78 -17.34 22.05 2.81
N LEU A 79 -17.08 21.06 3.67
CA LEU A 79 -17.18 19.65 3.31
C LEU A 79 -18.64 19.22 3.08
N LEU A 80 -19.56 19.58 3.98
CA LEU A 80 -20.97 19.19 3.88
C LEU A 80 -21.66 19.78 2.65
N THR A 81 -21.21 20.95 2.20
CA THR A 81 -21.68 21.61 0.95
C THR A 81 -21.01 21.03 -0.30
N ARG A 82 -20.06 20.10 -0.16
CA ARG A 82 -19.39 19.38 -1.26
C ARG A 82 -19.37 17.87 -0.99
N PRO A 83 -20.52 17.19 -1.11
CA PRO A 83 -20.69 15.84 -0.59
C PRO A 83 -19.75 14.79 -1.18
N LYS A 84 -19.31 14.96 -2.44
CA LYS A 84 -18.34 14.04 -3.07
C LYS A 84 -16.97 14.03 -2.37
N LEU A 85 -16.57 15.15 -1.75
CA LEU A 85 -15.32 15.21 -1.00
C LEU A 85 -15.35 14.38 0.28
N LEU A 86 -16.54 14.07 0.80
CA LEU A 86 -16.66 13.14 1.93
C LEU A 86 -16.28 11.71 1.53
N LEU A 87 -16.57 11.30 0.29
CA LEU A 87 -16.16 9.99 -0.23
C LEU A 87 -14.64 9.93 -0.44
N GLU A 88 -14.06 10.97 -1.05
CA GLU A 88 -12.60 11.08 -1.17
C GLU A 88 -11.92 11.04 0.21
N LEU A 89 -12.52 11.68 1.21
CA LEU A 89 -11.99 11.72 2.56
C LEU A 89 -12.11 10.36 3.25
N GLN A 90 -13.23 9.65 3.06
CA GLN A 90 -13.40 8.29 3.55
C GLN A 90 -12.34 7.36 2.96
N ASP A 91 -12.08 7.43 1.66
CA ASP A 91 -11.01 6.64 1.03
C ASP A 91 -9.66 6.92 1.70
N LEU A 92 -9.28 8.20 1.84
CA LEU A 92 -8.02 8.56 2.49
C LEU A 92 -7.95 8.12 3.95
N VAL A 93 -9.04 8.22 4.72
CA VAL A 93 -9.11 7.76 6.11
C VAL A 93 -8.95 6.24 6.18
N LEU A 94 -9.60 5.48 5.28
CA LEU A 94 -9.52 4.02 5.26
C LEU A 94 -8.13 3.51 4.84
N PHE A 95 -7.42 4.22 3.95
CA PHE A 95 -6.11 3.80 3.46
C PHE A 95 -4.92 4.36 4.26
N ALA A 96 -5.05 5.57 4.80
CA ALA A 96 -3.94 6.33 5.39
C ALA A 96 -4.29 6.97 6.75
N GLY A 97 -5.45 6.66 7.34
CA GLY A 97 -5.83 7.15 8.66
C GLY A 97 -4.91 6.61 9.77
N GLY A 98 -4.60 7.48 10.73
CA GLY A 98 -3.80 7.15 11.91
C GLY A 98 -4.61 6.43 13.01
N SER A 99 -4.02 6.37 14.21
CA SER A 99 -4.59 5.64 15.36
C SER A 99 -5.96 6.16 15.81
N HIS A 100 -6.25 7.44 15.59
CA HIS A 100 -7.56 8.04 15.87
C HIS A 100 -8.70 7.30 15.14
N TRP A 101 -8.56 7.16 13.83
CA TRP A 101 -9.57 6.52 12.98
C TRP A 101 -9.69 5.03 13.22
N GLN A 102 -8.56 4.36 13.52
CA GLN A 102 -8.57 2.95 13.89
C GLN A 102 -9.35 2.73 15.19
N ALA A 103 -9.12 3.55 16.22
CA ALA A 103 -9.85 3.47 17.49
C ALA A 103 -11.36 3.70 17.29
N LEU A 104 -11.74 4.63 16.42
CA LEU A 104 -13.14 4.90 16.10
C LEU A 104 -13.81 3.74 15.36
N SER A 105 -13.10 3.13 14.39
CA SER A 105 -13.56 1.94 13.68
C SER A 105 -13.70 0.74 14.61
N ASP A 106 -12.73 0.51 15.51
CA ASP A 106 -12.77 -0.60 16.47
C ASP A 106 -13.92 -0.44 17.48
N ALA A 107 -14.31 0.80 17.77
CA ALA A 107 -15.44 1.11 18.64
C ALA A 107 -16.82 0.87 17.98
N ASP A 108 -16.93 0.88 16.65
CA ASP A 108 -18.22 0.61 15.98
C ASP A 108 -18.52 -0.90 15.92
N ALA A 109 -19.33 -1.35 16.87
CA ALA A 109 -19.79 -2.74 16.98
C ALA A 109 -20.51 -3.27 15.72
N ARG A 110 -20.96 -2.42 14.79
CA ARG A 110 -21.62 -2.84 13.54
C ARG A 110 -20.63 -3.26 12.46
N LEU A 111 -19.38 -2.79 12.52
CA LEU A 111 -18.34 -3.12 11.55
C LEU A 111 -17.87 -4.57 11.68
N THR A 112 -17.62 -5.04 12.90
CA THR A 112 -17.12 -6.41 13.16
C THR A 112 -17.99 -7.51 12.53
N PRO A 113 -19.33 -7.53 12.71
CA PRO A 113 -20.19 -8.51 12.04
C PRO A 113 -20.17 -8.41 10.52
N SER A 114 -20.02 -7.20 9.97
CA SER A 114 -19.98 -6.96 8.52
C SER A 114 -18.69 -7.49 7.90
N VAL A 115 -17.55 -7.23 8.54
CA VAL A 115 -16.24 -7.79 8.16
C VAL A 115 -16.27 -9.31 8.22
N LEU A 116 -16.76 -9.90 9.31
CA LEU A 116 -16.87 -11.36 9.47
C LEU A 116 -17.79 -11.99 8.42
N ARG A 117 -18.88 -11.30 8.03
CA ARG A 117 -19.75 -11.76 6.92
C ARG A 117 -19.01 -11.72 5.59
N GLY A 118 -18.28 -10.65 5.32
CA GLY A 118 -17.44 -10.50 4.13
C GLY A 118 -16.39 -11.60 4.04
N GLU A 119 -15.66 -11.82 5.13
CA GLU A 119 -14.65 -12.87 5.24
C GLU A 119 -15.24 -14.27 5.01
N LYS A 120 -16.38 -14.59 5.65
CA LYS A 120 -17.09 -15.86 5.41
C LYS A 120 -17.53 -16.02 3.95
N ARG A 121 -17.95 -14.94 3.29
CA ARG A 121 -18.35 -14.95 1.88
C ARG A 121 -17.15 -15.19 0.98
N LEU A 122 -16.04 -14.51 1.25
CA LEU A 122 -14.77 -14.70 0.53
C LEU A 122 -14.23 -16.12 0.74
N GLN A 123 -14.18 -16.63 1.97
CA GLN A 123 -13.78 -18.00 2.25
C GLN A 123 -14.67 -19.02 1.51
N ARG A 124 -15.99 -18.78 1.46
CA ARG A 124 -16.91 -19.63 0.69
C ARG A 124 -16.59 -19.58 -0.80
N PHE A 125 -16.35 -18.38 -1.34
CA PHE A 125 -15.95 -18.19 -2.72
C PHE A 125 -14.65 -18.95 -3.03
N LEU A 126 -13.61 -18.74 -2.23
CA LEU A 126 -12.31 -19.42 -2.37
C LEU A 126 -12.42 -20.94 -2.25
N ARG A 127 -13.31 -21.46 -1.40
CA ARG A 127 -13.58 -22.91 -1.30
C ARG A 127 -14.35 -23.46 -2.50
N SER A 128 -15.25 -22.67 -3.07
CA SER A 128 -16.00 -23.04 -4.28
C SER A 128 -15.20 -22.83 -5.57
N TRP A 129 -14.12 -22.04 -5.51
CA TRP A 129 -13.24 -21.79 -6.61
C TRP A 129 -12.49 -23.08 -6.96
N ARG A 130 -12.93 -23.74 -8.02
CA ARG A 130 -12.16 -24.80 -8.67
C ARG A 130 -11.27 -24.13 -9.72
N PRO A 131 -9.94 -24.24 -9.65
CA PRO A 131 -9.14 -23.95 -10.82
C PRO A 131 -9.62 -24.87 -11.95
N GLU A 132 -9.96 -24.29 -13.10
CA GLU A 132 -10.23 -25.09 -14.30
C GLU A 132 -9.06 -26.06 -14.52
N ALA A 133 -9.40 -27.33 -14.71
CA ALA A 133 -8.45 -28.41 -14.85
C ALA A 133 -7.50 -28.13 -16.03
N GLY A 134 -6.19 -28.06 -15.77
CA GLY A 134 -5.24 -27.89 -16.86
C GLY A 134 -3.74 -27.83 -16.57
N ILE A 135 -3.25 -27.98 -15.33
CA ILE A 135 -1.81 -28.21 -15.10
C ILE A 135 -1.64 -29.24 -13.98
N GLN A 136 -1.57 -30.52 -14.35
CA GLN A 136 -1.03 -31.55 -13.44
C GLN A 136 0.50 -31.48 -13.51
N PRO A 137 1.21 -31.28 -12.40
CA PRO A 137 2.66 -31.43 -12.39
C PRO A 137 3.01 -32.88 -12.71
N ALA A 138 3.87 -33.09 -13.71
CA ALA A 138 4.38 -34.40 -14.07
C ALA A 138 4.98 -35.09 -12.82
N ARG A 139 4.41 -36.22 -12.41
CA ARG A 139 4.96 -37.06 -11.35
C ARG A 139 6.23 -37.74 -11.88
N LEU A 140 7.38 -37.11 -11.67
CA LEU A 140 8.67 -37.80 -11.77
C LEU A 140 8.75 -38.82 -10.64
N GLY A 141 8.86 -40.11 -11.00
CA GLY A 141 8.99 -41.21 -10.05
C GLY A 141 10.27 -41.05 -9.22
N VAL A 142 10.10 -40.93 -7.91
CA VAL A 142 11.21 -40.89 -6.94
C VAL A 142 11.41 -42.31 -6.38
N PRO A 143 12.65 -42.85 -6.37
CA PRO A 143 12.94 -44.22 -5.97
C PRO A 143 12.68 -44.53 -4.48
N TRP A 144 12.36 -45.81 -4.23
CA TRP A 144 11.91 -46.48 -2.98
C TRP A 144 12.57 -46.00 -1.68
N TYR A 145 13.85 -45.62 -1.64
CA TYR A 145 14.60 -45.37 -0.40
C TYR A 145 14.23 -44.07 0.36
N ARG A 146 13.23 -43.30 -0.08
CA ARG A 146 12.74 -42.08 0.59
C ARG A 146 11.36 -42.28 1.24
N GLN A 147 11.20 -43.31 2.08
CA GLN A 147 10.00 -43.43 2.91
C GLN A 147 10.11 -42.56 4.19
N PRO A 148 9.05 -41.80 4.54
CA PRO A 148 9.09 -40.65 5.46
C PRO A 148 9.12 -40.98 6.96
N LEU A 149 9.30 -42.24 7.36
CA LEU A 149 9.35 -42.63 8.78
C LEU A 149 10.70 -42.34 9.46
N PHE A 150 11.77 -42.11 8.70
CA PHE A 150 13.10 -41.81 9.26
C PHE A 150 13.50 -40.32 9.25
N VAL A 151 12.72 -39.44 8.61
CA VAL A 151 13.05 -38.00 8.55
C VAL A 151 12.45 -37.21 9.73
N ALA A 152 11.46 -37.77 10.44
CA ALA A 152 10.76 -37.07 11.52
C ALA A 152 11.60 -36.91 12.82
N SER A 153 12.67 -37.68 13.02
CA SER A 153 13.50 -37.61 14.24
C SER A 153 14.67 -36.63 14.14
N ALA A 154 15.23 -36.42 12.93
CA ALA A 154 16.40 -35.56 12.76
C ALA A 154 16.06 -34.05 12.80
N THR A 155 14.88 -33.65 12.33
CA THR A 155 14.44 -32.25 12.35
C THR A 155 14.14 -31.75 13.76
N ALA A 156 13.59 -32.58 14.64
CA ALA A 156 13.29 -32.17 16.01
C ALA A 156 14.57 -31.86 16.82
N ALA A 157 15.63 -32.65 16.65
CA ALA A 157 16.90 -32.43 17.32
C ALA A 157 17.61 -31.16 16.81
N ALA A 158 17.58 -30.91 15.50
CA ALA A 158 18.17 -29.70 14.90
C ALA A 158 17.45 -28.42 15.32
N VAL A 159 16.11 -28.46 15.45
CA VAL A 159 15.32 -27.32 15.97
C VAL A 159 15.63 -27.07 17.44
N LEU A 160 15.70 -28.11 18.28
CA LEU A 160 16.03 -27.93 19.70
C LEU A 160 17.46 -27.40 19.91
N LEU A 161 18.44 -27.88 19.15
CA LEU A 161 19.82 -27.36 19.16
C LEU A 161 19.89 -25.91 18.67
N GLY A 162 19.14 -25.57 17.62
CA GLY A 162 19.04 -24.19 17.12
C GLY A 162 18.42 -23.24 18.15
N VAL A 163 17.35 -23.66 18.83
CA VAL A 163 16.71 -22.87 19.89
C VAL A 163 17.61 -22.75 21.13
N LEU A 164 18.37 -23.80 21.49
CA LEU A 164 19.36 -23.78 22.59
C LEU A 164 20.57 -22.89 22.29
N LEU A 165 21.06 -22.87 21.06
CA LEU A 165 22.12 -21.96 20.66
C LEU A 165 21.63 -20.51 20.57
N TRP A 166 20.40 -20.28 20.10
CA TRP A 166 19.80 -18.94 20.01
C TRP A 166 19.56 -18.31 21.39
N GLN A 167 19.07 -19.08 22.37
CA GLN A 167 18.82 -18.57 23.73
C GLN A 167 20.11 -18.30 24.52
N HIS A 168 21.25 -18.89 24.14
CA HIS A 168 22.55 -18.65 24.80
C HIS A 168 23.45 -17.61 24.12
N LEU A 169 23.25 -17.32 22.82
CA LEU A 169 24.12 -16.41 22.06
C LEU A 169 23.54 -15.01 21.81
N VAL A 170 22.25 -14.77 22.09
CA VAL A 170 21.63 -13.45 21.94
C VAL A 170 21.45 -12.79 23.31
N PRO A 171 22.20 -11.72 23.64
CA PRO A 171 21.92 -10.93 24.83
C PRO A 171 20.59 -10.20 24.62
N PHE A 172 19.58 -10.53 25.42
CA PHE A 172 18.28 -9.87 25.43
C PHE A 172 18.43 -8.40 25.84
N GLY A 173 18.32 -7.48 24.87
CA GLY A 173 17.93 -6.10 25.14
C GLY A 173 16.42 -6.03 25.42
N PRO A 174 15.95 -5.23 26.39
CA PRO A 174 14.55 -5.22 26.77
C PRO A 174 13.73 -4.40 25.76
N GLY A 175 12.83 -5.06 25.04
CA GLY A 175 11.77 -4.42 24.26
C GLY A 175 11.65 -4.94 22.83
N GLY A 176 10.89 -6.01 22.64
CA GLY A 176 10.60 -6.52 21.30
C GLY A 176 9.42 -7.49 21.31
N ALA A 177 8.21 -6.97 21.17
CA ALA A 177 7.07 -7.78 20.74
C ALA A 177 7.31 -8.22 19.27
N PRO A 178 6.93 -9.45 18.88
CA PRO A 178 7.10 -9.92 17.52
C PRO A 178 6.15 -9.16 16.58
N ARG A 179 6.71 -8.29 15.73
CA ARG A 179 6.00 -7.81 14.54
C ARG A 179 5.92 -8.95 13.55
N THR A 180 4.78 -9.61 13.47
CA THR A 180 4.34 -10.35 12.29
C THR A 180 4.07 -9.37 11.15
N SER A 181 5.14 -8.80 10.60
CA SER A 181 5.10 -8.14 9.29
C SER A 181 5.06 -9.25 8.24
N VAL A 182 3.98 -9.30 7.46
CA VAL A 182 3.95 -10.05 6.20
C VAL A 182 5.05 -9.46 5.33
N ALA A 183 6.22 -10.10 5.33
CA ALA A 183 7.32 -9.75 4.45
C ALA A 183 6.88 -10.06 3.02
N THR A 184 6.25 -9.09 2.36
CA THR A 184 6.38 -8.97 0.91
C THR A 184 7.88 -8.98 0.65
N ALA A 185 8.36 -9.99 -0.09
CA ALA A 185 9.79 -10.21 -0.28
C ALA A 185 10.49 -8.89 -0.62
N ALA A 186 11.44 -8.49 0.22
CA ALA A 186 12.18 -7.26 0.04
C ALA A 186 13.20 -7.50 -1.08
N TRP A 187 12.96 -6.94 -2.28
CA TRP A 187 13.82 -7.07 -3.47
C TRP A 187 14.10 -5.69 -4.08
N GLY A 188 15.10 -5.61 -4.95
CA GLY A 188 15.52 -4.37 -5.59
C GLY A 188 15.86 -3.29 -4.56
N TRP A 189 15.34 -2.07 -4.75
CA TRP A 189 15.58 -0.96 -3.82
C TRP A 189 14.89 -1.10 -2.46
N SER A 190 13.96 -2.06 -2.33
CA SER A 190 13.29 -2.34 -1.07
C SER A 190 14.00 -3.37 -0.20
N ALA A 191 15.05 -4.01 -0.70
CA ALA A 191 15.86 -4.93 0.10
C ALA A 191 16.63 -4.19 1.21
N PRO A 192 16.84 -4.83 2.37
CA PRO A 192 17.78 -4.31 3.36
C PRO A 192 19.16 -4.15 2.69
N ASP A 193 19.84 -3.05 3.00
CA ASP A 193 21.16 -2.70 2.43
C ASP A 193 21.19 -2.47 0.91
N ALA A 194 20.01 -2.27 0.27
CA ALA A 194 19.95 -1.94 -1.15
C ALA A 194 20.55 -0.57 -1.51
N LEU A 195 20.63 0.34 -0.53
CA LEU A 195 21.07 1.73 -0.69
C LEU A 195 22.32 2.03 0.15
N PRO A 196 23.47 1.40 -0.15
CA PRO A 196 24.72 1.60 0.60
C PRO A 196 25.19 3.05 0.51
N GLN A 197 25.62 3.62 1.63
CA GLN A 197 26.01 5.04 1.71
C GLN A 197 27.54 5.26 1.66
N ASP A 198 28.31 4.18 1.58
CA ASP A 198 29.77 4.11 1.60
C ASP A 198 30.41 3.95 0.21
N LEU A 199 29.59 3.94 -0.85
CA LEU A 199 30.06 3.86 -2.24
C LEU A 199 30.46 5.23 -2.80
N ASN A 200 31.25 5.22 -3.87
CA ASN A 200 31.43 6.40 -4.73
C ASN A 200 30.23 6.57 -5.69
N ALA A 201 30.08 7.76 -6.28
CA ALA A 201 28.94 8.09 -7.14
C ALA A 201 28.70 7.09 -8.30
N PRO A 202 29.70 6.74 -9.15
CA PRO A 202 29.50 5.76 -10.22
C PRO A 202 29.08 4.38 -9.70
N ALA A 203 29.71 3.87 -8.64
CA ALA A 203 29.38 2.58 -8.06
C ALA A 203 27.98 2.59 -7.44
N TYR A 204 27.59 3.69 -6.80
CA TYR A 204 26.24 3.86 -6.26
C TYR A 204 25.17 3.83 -7.35
N LEU A 205 25.33 4.61 -8.43
CA LEU A 205 24.37 4.62 -9.54
C LEU A 205 24.27 3.26 -10.25
N ASN A 206 25.40 2.57 -10.44
CA ASN A 206 25.37 1.20 -10.97
C ASN A 206 24.67 0.22 -10.02
N ARG A 207 24.90 0.34 -8.71
CA ARG A 207 24.19 -0.47 -7.71
C ARG A 207 22.68 -0.24 -7.75
N LEU A 208 22.25 1.00 -7.92
CA LEU A 208 20.83 1.32 -8.13
C LEU A 208 20.30 0.70 -9.42
N ALA A 209 21.06 0.78 -10.52
CA ALA A 209 20.67 0.17 -11.78
C ALA A 209 20.49 -1.35 -11.65
N ASP A 210 21.40 -2.02 -10.94
CA ASP A 210 21.31 -3.46 -10.70
C ASP A 210 20.10 -3.83 -9.83
N GLY A 211 19.82 -3.04 -8.78
CA GLY A 211 18.62 -3.21 -7.95
C GLY A 211 17.32 -3.03 -8.74
N ALA A 212 17.26 -2.10 -9.69
CA ALA A 212 16.12 -1.97 -10.60
C ALA A 212 16.04 -3.15 -11.59
N ASN A 213 17.19 -3.64 -12.05
CA ASN A 213 17.27 -4.76 -12.99
C ASN A 213 16.77 -6.08 -12.39
N GLU A 214 16.73 -6.22 -11.06
CA GLU A 214 16.07 -7.34 -10.38
C GLU A 214 14.59 -7.48 -10.74
N TRP A 215 13.94 -6.44 -11.29
CA TRP A 215 12.60 -6.55 -11.86
C TRP A 215 12.46 -7.81 -12.74
N PHE A 216 13.42 -8.03 -13.64
CA PHE A 216 13.40 -9.11 -14.63
C PHE A 216 13.65 -10.51 -14.05
N ALA A 217 14.02 -10.63 -12.78
CA ALA A 217 14.21 -11.92 -12.12
C ALA A 217 12.90 -12.68 -11.88
N GLN A 218 11.76 -11.97 -11.88
CA GLN A 218 10.43 -12.57 -11.79
C GLN A 218 9.53 -12.03 -12.90
N ARG A 219 8.77 -12.92 -13.54
CA ARG A 219 7.86 -12.57 -14.64
C ARG A 219 6.42 -12.91 -14.26
N PRO A 220 5.70 -12.01 -13.57
CA PRO A 220 4.30 -12.25 -13.22
C PRO A 220 3.43 -12.32 -14.49
N GLU A 221 2.49 -13.26 -14.55
CA GLU A 221 1.58 -13.43 -15.70
C GLU A 221 0.13 -13.10 -15.36
N SER A 222 -0.23 -13.11 -14.07
CA SER A 222 -1.55 -12.72 -13.60
C SER A 222 -1.60 -11.23 -13.24
N ALA A 223 -2.79 -10.63 -13.35
CA ALA A 223 -3.03 -9.24 -12.97
C ALA A 223 -2.61 -8.96 -11.52
N VAL A 224 -2.99 -9.83 -10.58
CA VAL A 224 -2.65 -9.68 -9.16
C VAL A 224 -1.13 -9.71 -8.94
N ALA A 225 -0.44 -10.70 -9.51
CA ALA A 225 1.01 -10.82 -9.33
C ALA A 225 1.77 -9.65 -9.98
N LEU A 226 1.27 -9.11 -11.09
CA LEU A 226 1.84 -7.94 -11.73
C LEU A 226 1.61 -6.68 -10.89
N ALA A 227 0.40 -6.47 -10.38
CA ALA A 227 0.07 -5.35 -9.49
C ALA A 227 0.94 -5.35 -8.22
N ASP A 228 1.13 -6.52 -7.61
CA ASP A 228 2.01 -6.69 -6.44
C ASP A 228 3.46 -6.30 -6.77
N ARG A 229 3.98 -6.75 -7.93
CA ARG A 229 5.34 -6.47 -8.39
C ARG A 229 5.52 -4.98 -8.69
N LEU A 230 4.57 -4.35 -9.40
CA LEU A 230 4.58 -2.92 -9.71
C LEU A 230 4.55 -2.07 -8.42
N SER A 231 3.66 -2.43 -7.49
CA SER A 231 3.55 -1.75 -6.19
C SER A 231 4.83 -1.88 -5.36
N ALA A 232 5.48 -3.04 -5.39
CA ALA A 232 6.78 -3.24 -4.73
C ALA A 232 7.87 -2.36 -5.34
N PHE A 233 7.99 -2.29 -6.67
CA PHE A 233 8.95 -1.40 -7.34
C PHE A 233 8.67 0.06 -6.96
N ARG A 234 7.39 0.47 -6.97
CA ARG A 234 6.97 1.83 -6.64
C ARG A 234 7.34 2.24 -5.21
N ARG A 235 7.24 1.32 -4.24
CA ARG A 235 7.73 1.53 -2.87
C ARG A 235 9.25 1.70 -2.83
N GLY A 236 9.99 0.93 -3.63
CA GLY A 236 11.44 1.13 -3.82
C GLY A 236 11.79 2.54 -4.29
N CYS A 237 11.04 3.10 -5.24
CA CYS A 237 11.21 4.51 -5.66
C CYS A 237 11.03 5.48 -4.49
N THR A 238 10.02 5.27 -3.65
CA THR A 238 9.79 6.11 -2.46
C THR A 238 10.95 6.03 -1.48
N GLN A 239 11.47 4.82 -1.21
CA GLN A 239 12.64 4.66 -0.34
C GLN A 239 13.87 5.39 -0.89
N LEU A 240 14.11 5.29 -2.20
CA LEU A 240 15.21 6.02 -2.84
C LEU A 240 15.05 7.54 -2.72
N GLN A 241 13.83 8.07 -2.81
CA GLN A 241 13.55 9.50 -2.66
C GLN A 241 13.76 10.01 -1.23
N LEU A 242 13.53 9.16 -0.23
CA LEU A 242 13.69 9.49 1.18
C LEU A 242 15.11 9.22 1.70
N ALA A 243 15.92 8.46 0.97
CA ALA A 243 17.29 8.18 1.33
C ALA A 243 18.18 9.43 1.25
N GLU A 244 19.23 9.46 2.05
CA GLU A 244 20.18 10.57 2.08
C GLU A 244 20.98 10.69 0.77
N ASN A 245 21.17 9.57 0.06
CA ASN A 245 21.91 9.49 -1.21
C ASN A 245 23.30 10.18 -1.11
N ARG A 246 24.03 9.96 0.01
CA ARG A 246 25.31 10.63 0.31
C ARG A 246 26.37 10.46 -0.79
N PRO A 247 26.48 9.29 -1.47
CA PRO A 247 27.47 9.11 -2.53
C PRO A 247 27.35 10.10 -3.69
N LEU A 248 26.19 10.73 -3.87
CA LEU A 248 25.91 11.62 -5.00
C LEU A 248 26.11 13.10 -4.63
N GLY A 249 26.75 13.84 -5.53
CA GLY A 249 26.77 15.30 -5.48
C GLY A 249 25.39 15.92 -5.76
N ASP A 250 25.22 17.21 -5.44
CA ASP A 250 23.91 17.87 -5.47
C ASP A 250 23.21 17.81 -6.83
N SER A 251 23.95 17.98 -7.93
CA SER A 251 23.40 17.91 -9.29
C SER A 251 22.85 16.51 -9.60
N GLN A 252 23.62 15.46 -9.29
CA GLN A 252 23.24 14.08 -9.55
C GLN A 252 22.10 13.63 -8.64
N ARG A 253 22.10 14.06 -7.38
CA ARG A 253 21.00 13.81 -6.45
C ARG A 253 19.72 14.46 -6.94
N LYS A 254 19.77 15.72 -7.38
CA LYS A 254 18.60 16.42 -7.95
C LYS A 254 18.08 15.72 -9.20
N TRP A 255 18.97 15.33 -10.11
CA TRP A 255 18.63 14.53 -11.29
C TRP A 255 17.97 13.21 -10.91
N LEU A 256 18.54 12.47 -9.95
CA LEU A 256 18.01 11.17 -9.52
C LEU A 256 16.60 11.31 -8.94
N LEU A 257 16.38 12.31 -8.08
CA LEU A 257 15.06 12.56 -7.48
C LEU A 257 14.02 12.95 -8.53
N GLU A 258 14.39 13.77 -9.52
CA GLU A 258 13.52 14.12 -10.64
C GLU A 258 13.15 12.89 -11.47
N LYS A 259 14.15 12.08 -11.86
CA LYS A 259 13.92 10.84 -12.60
C LYS A 259 13.08 9.85 -11.82
N CYS A 260 13.35 9.68 -10.53
CA CYS A 260 12.60 8.78 -9.66
C CYS A 260 11.12 9.14 -9.59
N ARG A 261 10.77 10.44 -9.54
CA ARG A 261 9.37 10.91 -9.60
C ARG A 261 8.71 10.60 -10.93
N LEU A 262 9.42 10.80 -12.04
CA LEU A 262 8.91 10.47 -13.38
C LEU A 262 8.68 8.97 -13.55
N TRP A 263 9.59 8.13 -13.05
CA TRP A 263 9.44 6.68 -13.10
C TRP A 263 8.32 6.19 -12.20
N ALA A 264 8.21 6.74 -10.99
CA ALA A 264 7.09 6.51 -10.08
C ALA A 264 5.73 6.76 -10.77
N ALA A 265 5.55 7.92 -11.41
CA ALA A 265 4.31 8.25 -12.11
C ALA A 265 3.99 7.27 -13.25
N LYS A 266 5.00 6.76 -13.96
CA LYS A 266 4.80 5.73 -14.99
C LYS A 266 4.37 4.39 -14.39
N LEU A 267 4.96 3.99 -13.27
CA LEU A 267 4.56 2.77 -12.56
C LEU A 267 3.15 2.88 -11.99
N ASP A 268 2.79 4.05 -11.46
CA ASP A 268 1.43 4.34 -10.97
C ASP A 268 0.41 4.22 -12.11
N LYS A 269 0.75 4.69 -13.32
CA LYS A 269 -0.06 4.48 -14.52
C LYS A 269 -0.21 2.99 -14.87
N HIS A 270 0.89 2.24 -14.90
CA HIS A 270 0.84 0.80 -15.20
C HIS A 270 -0.01 0.04 -14.19
N LEU A 271 0.04 0.41 -12.91
CA LEU A 271 -0.81 -0.18 -11.87
C LEU A 271 -2.29 0.10 -12.13
N ALA A 272 -2.64 1.36 -12.39
CA ALA A 272 -4.01 1.76 -12.72
C ALA A 272 -4.55 1.03 -13.96
N ASP A 273 -3.69 0.80 -14.96
CA ASP A 273 -4.01 0.05 -16.17
C ASP A 273 -4.34 -1.43 -15.87
N VAL A 274 -3.60 -2.08 -14.96
CA VAL A 274 -3.93 -3.43 -14.48
C VAL A 274 -5.26 -3.44 -13.72
N GLU A 275 -5.49 -2.47 -12.85
CA GLU A 275 -6.72 -2.33 -12.06
C GLU A 275 -7.95 -2.08 -12.92
N ALA A 276 -7.79 -1.34 -14.02
CA ALA A 276 -8.82 -1.13 -15.04
C ALA A 276 -9.12 -2.38 -15.88
N GLY A 277 -8.40 -3.50 -15.65
CA GLY A 277 -8.60 -4.76 -16.33
C GLY A 277 -7.89 -4.89 -17.68
N ARG A 278 -6.88 -4.05 -17.97
CA ARG A 278 -6.04 -4.27 -19.16
C ARG A 278 -5.32 -5.63 -19.06
N PRO A 279 -5.08 -6.32 -20.19
CA PRO A 279 -4.38 -7.60 -20.18
C PRO A 279 -3.00 -7.48 -19.50
N PRO A 280 -2.68 -8.33 -18.50
CA PRO A 280 -1.47 -8.17 -17.69
C PRO A 280 -0.18 -8.36 -18.50
N LEU A 281 -0.20 -9.19 -19.54
CA LEU A 281 0.98 -9.40 -20.38
C LEU A 281 1.36 -8.15 -21.18
N ASP A 282 0.37 -7.37 -21.64
CA ASP A 282 0.59 -6.13 -22.38
C ASP A 282 1.16 -5.06 -21.44
N VAL A 283 0.52 -4.88 -20.27
CA VAL A 283 0.99 -3.90 -19.27
C VAL A 283 2.38 -4.27 -18.75
N ARG A 284 2.68 -5.56 -18.57
CA ARG A 284 4.02 -6.01 -18.20
C ARG A 284 5.05 -5.65 -19.28
N ALA A 285 4.73 -5.79 -20.56
CA ALA A 285 5.66 -5.42 -21.63
C ALA A 285 5.98 -3.92 -21.62
N GLU A 286 4.97 -3.07 -21.37
CA GLU A 286 5.15 -1.62 -21.21
C GLU A 286 5.96 -1.27 -19.94
N ALA A 287 5.76 -2.01 -18.85
CA ALA A 287 6.54 -1.88 -17.62
C ALA A 287 8.00 -2.33 -17.83
N ASP A 288 8.23 -3.44 -18.52
CA ASP A 288 9.55 -3.95 -18.90
C ASP A 288 10.33 -2.86 -19.67
N GLU A 289 9.70 -2.23 -20.67
CA GLU A 289 10.33 -1.14 -21.43
C GLU A 289 10.65 0.08 -20.55
N THR A 290 9.74 0.44 -19.65
CA THR A 290 9.93 1.54 -18.69
C THR A 290 11.16 1.27 -17.81
N ILE A 291 11.29 0.05 -17.31
CA ILE A 291 12.37 -0.34 -16.40
C ILE A 291 13.70 -0.48 -17.15
N SER A 292 13.71 -1.01 -18.38
CA SER A 292 14.92 -1.02 -19.22
C SER A 292 15.45 0.39 -19.47
N ARG A 293 14.56 1.35 -19.78
CA ARG A 293 14.96 2.76 -19.97
C ARG A 293 15.48 3.41 -18.68
N LEU A 294 14.89 3.08 -17.53
CA LEU A 294 15.34 3.53 -16.22
C LEU A 294 16.76 3.00 -15.92
N VAL A 295 16.98 1.69 -16.07
CA VAL A 295 18.28 1.05 -15.84
C VAL A 295 19.35 1.65 -16.74
N ALA A 296 19.02 1.88 -18.02
CA ALA A 296 19.91 2.53 -18.97
C ALA A 296 20.28 3.96 -18.53
N ALA A 297 19.29 4.76 -18.12
CA ALA A 297 19.53 6.13 -17.67
C ALA A 297 20.43 6.19 -16.43
N LEU A 298 20.27 5.27 -15.47
CA LEU A 298 21.15 5.19 -14.29
C LEU A 298 22.59 4.85 -14.68
N ARG A 299 22.78 3.90 -15.60
CA ARG A 299 24.11 3.51 -16.10
C ARG A 299 24.78 4.61 -16.91
N GLU A 300 23.99 5.35 -17.70
CA GLU A 300 24.49 6.50 -18.45
C GLU A 300 24.95 7.62 -17.51
N GLU A 301 24.19 7.92 -16.45
CA GLU A 301 24.59 8.90 -15.46
C GLU A 301 25.82 8.45 -14.67
N ALA A 302 25.92 7.15 -14.37
CA ALA A 302 27.11 6.56 -13.75
C ALA A 302 28.37 6.75 -14.61
N ALA A 303 28.24 6.68 -15.94
CA ALA A 303 29.36 6.86 -16.87
C ALA A 303 29.81 8.32 -17.04
N LYS A 304 28.96 9.29 -16.65
CA LYS A 304 29.28 10.73 -16.65
C LYS A 304 29.92 11.21 -15.34
N SER A 305 29.86 10.38 -14.30
CA SER A 305 30.35 10.63 -12.95
C SER A 305 31.85 10.40 -12.83
#